data_AF-A0A6V8QR85-F1
#
_entry.id   AF-A0A6V8QR85-F1
#
_cell.length_a   1.000
_cell.length_b   1.000
_cell.length_c   1.000
_cell.angle_alpha   90.00
_cell.angle_beta   90.00
_cell.angle_gamma   90.00
#
_symmetry.space_group_name_H-M   'P 1'
#
loop_
_entity.id
_entity.type
_entity.pdbx_description
1 polymer ?
#
loop_
_entity_poly.entity_id
_entity_poly.type
_entity_poly.pdbx_seq_one_letter_code
_entity_poly.pdbx_strand_id
1 'polypeptide(L)'
;MSESLIDFRSLVDSYDFAPDGQEKFNTLFGLLDKAIGSSTSGTDANEAVANSIDEISNRDEPEGFLWTLWTLLIEISKRIPLDDPRAQSLVEITQKLKVKQSATVEVWGSTYSLWTDMPLFGAVMREAWNDATTIAQWKSLNSFAARLLGSSVQSWTNFALWELRQGLEEPLSSQQAKDTYLITTSEWITHAGKVLYDEGRKGAQLDEDDVRALRTGSLLKGEASGFSEVRWKFWKKKIEELSAEAGAEAKKRAEKALEVIKSLEA
;
A
#
# COMPACT_ATOMS: atom_id res chain seq x y z
N MET A 1 -4.24 -7.97 26.23
CA MET A 1 -2.97 -7.94 25.47
C MET A 1 -2.44 -6.53 25.59
N SER A 2 -1.18 -6.37 25.99
CA SER A 2 -0.52 -5.07 26.09
C SER A 2 -0.53 -4.44 24.68
N GLU A 3 -1.29 -3.37 24.47
CA GLU A 3 -1.22 -2.57 23.26
C GLU A 3 0.18 -1.95 23.23
N SER A 4 1.07 -2.48 22.39
CA SER A 4 2.36 -1.84 22.17
C SER A 4 2.07 -0.46 21.58
N LEU A 5 2.34 0.57 22.37
CA LEU A 5 2.37 1.95 21.91
C LEU A 5 3.37 1.99 20.76
N ILE A 6 2.90 2.19 19.53
CA ILE A 6 3.80 2.39 18.40
C ILE A 6 4.24 3.84 18.52
N ASP A 7 5.50 4.07 18.88
CA ASP A 7 6.01 5.42 19.03
C ASP A 7 6.29 6.05 17.68
N PHE A 8 5.26 6.68 17.13
CA PHE A 8 5.37 7.45 15.92
C PHE A 8 6.11 8.79 16.16
N ARG A 9 6.33 9.24 17.40
CA ARG A 9 6.95 10.56 17.67
C ARG A 9 8.39 10.65 17.17
N SER A 10 9.08 9.53 17.13
CA SER A 10 10.39 9.41 16.47
C SER A 10 10.40 9.88 15.01
N LEU A 11 9.24 9.95 14.33
CA LEU A 11 9.12 10.52 12.98
C LEU A 11 9.26 12.03 12.93
N VAL A 12 8.84 12.73 13.99
CA VAL A 12 8.96 14.19 14.12
C VAL A 12 10.44 14.60 14.08
N ASP A 13 11.30 13.79 14.71
CA ASP A 13 12.72 14.09 14.86
C ASP A 13 13.57 13.62 13.67
N SER A 14 13.06 12.68 12.86
CA SER A 14 13.84 12.02 11.81
C SER A 14 13.67 12.60 10.40
N TYR A 15 12.67 13.45 10.18
CA TYR A 15 12.35 13.95 8.85
C TYR A 15 12.67 15.45 8.75
N ASP A 16 13.45 15.83 7.73
CA ASP A 16 13.92 17.19 7.52
C ASP A 16 12.80 18.01 6.87
N PHE A 17 11.99 18.68 7.69
CA PHE A 17 10.90 19.53 7.22
C PHE A 17 11.41 20.95 6.91
N ALA A 18 10.80 21.59 5.91
CA ALA A 18 10.89 23.04 5.77
C ALA A 18 10.44 23.73 7.09
N PRO A 19 10.96 24.92 7.44
CA PRO A 19 10.71 25.57 8.74
C PRO A 19 9.22 25.81 9.09
N ASP A 20 8.36 26.00 8.09
CA ASP A 20 6.90 26.12 8.23
C ASP A 20 6.17 24.75 8.20
N GLY A 21 6.87 23.71 7.75
CA GLY A 21 6.40 22.34 7.66
C GLY A 21 6.33 21.63 9.01
N GLN A 22 7.13 22.03 10.00
CA GLN A 22 7.19 21.35 11.30
C GLN A 22 5.90 21.52 12.13
N GLU A 23 5.28 22.71 12.11
CA GLU A 23 4.00 22.95 12.81
C GLU A 23 2.84 22.20 12.14
N LYS A 24 2.77 22.24 10.80
CA LYS A 24 1.81 21.46 10.01
C LYS A 24 1.99 19.97 10.24
N PHE A 25 3.24 19.50 10.29
CA PHE A 25 3.57 18.11 10.60
C PHE A 25 3.09 17.71 12.00
N ASN A 26 3.41 18.49 13.03
CA ASN A 26 2.98 18.20 14.40
C ASN A 26 1.45 18.14 14.52
N THR A 27 0.75 19.00 13.78
CA THR A 27 -0.72 19.01 13.73
C THR A 27 -1.25 17.73 13.08
N LEU A 28 -0.77 17.38 11.88
CA LEU A 28 -1.15 16.15 11.17
C LEU A 28 -0.80 14.90 11.98
N PHE A 29 0.37 14.90 12.60
CA PHE A 29 0.83 13.85 13.49
C PHE A 29 -0.11 13.68 14.67
N GLY A 30 -0.47 14.75 15.38
CA GLY A 30 -1.38 14.68 16.51
C GLY A 30 -2.77 14.14 16.13
N LEU A 31 -3.26 14.48 14.93
CA LEU A 31 -4.53 13.94 14.41
C LEU A 31 -4.44 12.43 14.17
N LEU A 32 -3.38 11.98 13.49
CA LEU A 32 -3.20 10.57 13.15
C LEU A 32 -2.82 9.72 14.37
N ASP A 33 -1.97 10.22 15.27
CA ASP A 33 -1.60 9.56 16.53
C ASP A 33 -2.83 9.36 17.42
N LYS A 34 -3.73 10.36 17.49
CA LYS A 34 -5.00 10.21 18.22
C LYS A 34 -5.91 9.15 17.59
N ALA A 35 -6.00 9.12 16.26
CA ALA A 35 -6.81 8.14 15.53
C ALA A 35 -6.32 6.70 15.75
N ILE A 36 -5.00 6.54 15.73
CA ILE A 36 -4.30 5.27 15.71
C ILE A 36 -4.01 4.77 17.14
N GLY A 37 -3.78 5.67 18.10
CA GLY A 37 -3.45 5.36 19.48
C GLY A 37 -4.64 5.02 20.37
N SER A 38 -5.88 5.29 19.93
CA SER A 38 -7.08 4.92 20.70
C SER A 38 -7.54 3.50 20.36
N SER A 39 -7.69 2.64 21.38
CA SER A 39 -8.20 1.26 21.31
C SER A 39 -9.63 1.17 20.75
N THR A 40 -10.31 2.31 20.63
CA THR A 40 -11.63 2.50 20.03
C THR A 40 -11.51 3.23 18.69
N SER A 41 -10.74 2.66 17.75
CA SER A 41 -10.82 3.09 16.36
C SER A 41 -12.14 2.61 15.77
N GLY A 42 -13.14 3.49 15.80
CA GLY A 42 -14.42 3.31 15.12
C GLY A 42 -14.50 4.17 13.87
N THR A 43 -15.43 3.84 12.98
CA THR A 43 -15.69 4.59 11.75
C THR A 43 -15.89 6.09 11.98
N ASP A 44 -16.45 6.48 13.13
CA ASP A 44 -16.66 7.89 13.53
C ASP A 44 -15.34 8.61 13.85
N ALA A 45 -14.37 7.93 14.46
CA ALA A 45 -13.05 8.51 14.75
C ALA A 45 -12.26 8.74 13.45
N ASN A 46 -12.32 7.78 12.52
CA ASN A 46 -11.69 7.90 11.20
C ASN A 46 -12.33 9.04 10.38
N GLU A 47 -13.65 9.27 10.51
CA GLU A 47 -14.34 10.41 9.89
C GLU A 47 -13.91 11.74 10.48
N ALA A 48 -13.85 11.84 11.81
CA ALA A 48 -13.40 13.06 12.48
C ALA A 48 -11.97 13.45 12.05
N VAL A 49 -11.08 12.48 11.94
CA VAL A 49 -9.69 12.71 11.51
C VAL A 49 -9.64 13.15 10.05
N ALA A 50 -10.39 12.49 9.16
CA ALA A 50 -10.47 12.91 7.77
C ALA A 50 -11.06 14.32 7.63
N ASN A 51 -12.06 14.70 8.44
CA ASN A 51 -12.59 16.06 8.50
C ASN A 51 -11.53 17.06 8.93
N SER A 52 -10.81 16.78 10.03
CA SER A 52 -9.75 17.67 10.50
C SER A 52 -8.61 17.83 9.50
N ILE A 53 -8.23 16.77 8.77
CA ILE A 53 -7.24 16.86 7.68
C ILE A 53 -7.75 17.76 6.54
N ASP A 54 -9.04 17.66 6.17
CA ASP A 54 -9.64 18.51 5.15
C ASP A 54 -9.71 19.99 5.59
N GLU A 55 -10.07 20.25 6.85
CA GLU A 55 -10.14 21.60 7.42
C GLU A 55 -8.80 22.32 7.42
N ILE A 56 -7.71 21.61 7.70
CA ILE A 56 -6.35 22.20 7.72
C ILE A 56 -5.64 22.14 6.36
N SER A 57 -6.30 21.60 5.32
CA SER A 57 -5.70 21.50 3.99
C SER A 57 -5.38 22.88 3.44
N ASN A 58 -4.11 23.12 3.10
CA ASN A 58 -3.69 24.37 2.50
C ASN A 58 -4.02 24.36 1.00
N ARG A 59 -5.12 25.02 0.62
CA ARG A 59 -5.60 25.02 -0.77
C ARG A 59 -4.86 26.01 -1.66
N ASP A 60 -4.24 27.03 -1.06
CA ASP A 60 -3.48 28.06 -1.78
C ASP A 60 -2.07 27.57 -2.13
N GLU A 61 -1.47 26.73 -1.29
CA GLU A 61 -0.19 26.08 -1.52
C GLU A 61 -0.27 24.58 -1.16
N PRO A 62 -0.88 23.76 -2.04
CA PRO A 62 -1.24 22.38 -1.74
C PRO A 62 -0.06 21.42 -1.74
N GLU A 63 1.00 21.71 -2.51
CA GLU A 63 2.10 20.76 -2.75
C GLU A 63 2.81 20.35 -1.47
N GLY A 64 3.26 21.32 -0.66
CA GLY A 64 3.95 21.05 0.60
C GLY A 64 3.07 20.30 1.59
N PHE A 65 1.80 20.71 1.74
CA PHE A 65 0.85 20.06 2.63
C PHE A 65 0.59 18.59 2.22
N LEU A 66 0.31 18.35 0.95
CA LEU A 66 0.01 17.02 0.43
C LEU A 66 1.22 16.11 0.52
N TRP A 67 2.41 16.61 0.20
CA TRP A 67 3.65 15.84 0.33
C TRP A 67 3.88 15.39 1.77
N THR A 68 3.73 16.30 2.74
CA THR A 68 3.84 16.01 4.17
C THR A 68 2.79 14.99 4.61
N LEU A 69 1.53 15.17 4.22
CA LEU A 69 0.44 14.26 4.57
C LEU A 69 0.69 12.84 4.06
N TRP A 70 0.99 12.69 2.77
CA TRP A 70 1.21 11.38 2.16
C TRP A 70 2.43 10.68 2.73
N THR A 71 3.52 11.43 2.97
CA THR A 71 4.72 10.92 3.63
C THR A 71 4.38 10.36 5.01
N LEU A 72 3.63 11.13 5.81
CA LEU A 72 3.28 10.74 7.16
C LEU A 72 2.38 9.49 7.18
N LEU A 73 1.37 9.39 6.31
CA LEU A 73 0.56 8.18 6.20
C LEU A 73 1.43 6.95 5.86
N ILE A 74 2.33 7.09 4.89
CA ILE A 74 3.23 6.00 4.49
C ILE A 74 4.17 5.60 5.62
N GLU A 75 4.79 6.57 6.29
CA GLU A 75 5.72 6.32 7.38
C GLU A 75 5.06 5.70 8.62
N ILE A 76 3.84 6.12 8.95
CA ILE A 76 3.02 5.48 9.97
C ILE A 76 2.71 4.04 9.54
N SER A 77 2.29 3.81 8.30
CA SER A 77 1.94 2.48 7.81
C SER A 77 3.10 1.48 7.98
N LYS A 78 4.34 1.91 7.70
CA LYS A 78 5.57 1.10 7.85
C LYS A 78 5.80 0.62 9.29
N ARG A 79 5.22 1.26 10.30
CA ARG A 79 5.42 0.94 11.72
C ARG A 79 4.28 0.11 12.32
N ILE A 80 3.19 -0.09 11.57
CA ILE A 80 2.04 -0.88 12.03
C ILE A 80 2.25 -2.36 11.67
N PRO A 81 2.20 -3.29 12.64
CA PRO A 81 2.24 -4.72 12.36
C PRO A 81 1.08 -5.17 11.48
N LEU A 82 1.30 -6.20 10.66
CA LEU A 82 0.35 -6.65 9.63
C LEU A 82 -1.04 -7.05 10.15
N ASP A 83 -1.11 -7.62 11.35
CA ASP A 83 -2.35 -8.10 11.97
C ASP A 83 -3.00 -7.05 12.88
N ASP A 84 -2.41 -5.85 12.98
CA ASP A 84 -2.91 -4.79 13.81
C ASP A 84 -4.08 -4.06 13.14
N PRO A 85 -5.24 -3.88 13.82
CA PRO A 85 -6.41 -3.22 13.25
C PRO A 85 -6.13 -1.77 12.82
N ARG A 86 -5.12 -1.13 13.41
CA ARG A 86 -4.71 0.24 13.07
C ARG A 86 -4.31 0.42 11.61
N ALA A 87 -3.83 -0.65 10.96
CA ALA A 87 -3.52 -0.62 9.52
C ALA A 87 -4.78 -0.39 8.69
N GLN A 88 -5.90 -0.99 9.11
CA GLN A 88 -7.19 -0.78 8.46
C GLN A 88 -7.75 0.62 8.73
N SER A 89 -7.59 1.13 9.96
CA SER A 89 -8.02 2.49 10.30
C SER A 89 -7.32 3.55 9.43
N LEU A 90 -6.02 3.38 9.15
CA LEU A 90 -5.27 4.27 8.26
C LEU A 90 -5.79 4.25 6.81
N VAL A 91 -6.18 3.06 6.31
CA VAL A 91 -6.81 2.88 5.01
C VAL A 91 -8.18 3.57 4.98
N GLU A 92 -8.98 3.42 6.03
CA GLU A 92 -10.29 4.05 6.15
C GLU A 92 -10.22 5.58 6.20
N ILE A 93 -9.25 6.17 6.89
CA ILE A 93 -9.01 7.62 6.88
C ILE A 93 -8.73 8.07 5.44
N THR A 94 -7.88 7.33 4.71
CA THR A 94 -7.53 7.64 3.31
C THR A 94 -8.74 7.47 2.37
N GLN A 95 -9.58 6.45 2.57
CA GLN A 95 -10.85 6.28 1.86
C GLN A 95 -11.79 7.47 2.08
N LYS A 96 -11.94 7.89 3.34
CA LYS A 96 -12.82 8.99 3.72
C LYS A 96 -12.36 10.30 3.12
N LEU A 97 -11.05 10.56 3.07
CA LEU A 97 -10.49 11.68 2.31
C LEU A 97 -10.91 11.57 0.84
N LYS A 98 -10.63 10.44 0.16
CA LYS A 98 -10.89 10.28 -1.28
C LYS A 98 -12.31 10.65 -1.71
N VAL A 99 -13.31 10.32 -0.89
CA VAL A 99 -14.73 10.54 -1.21
C VAL A 99 -15.27 11.91 -0.77
N LYS A 100 -14.43 12.77 -0.16
CA LYS A 100 -14.84 14.13 0.20
C LYS A 100 -15.11 14.98 -1.02
N GLN A 101 -16.05 15.91 -0.85
CA GLN A 101 -16.23 17.00 -1.80
C GLN A 101 -14.89 17.73 -1.95
N SER A 102 -14.37 17.73 -3.17
CA SER A 102 -13.01 18.17 -3.44
C SER A 102 -13.03 19.57 -4.03
N ALA A 103 -12.21 20.45 -3.46
CA ALA A 103 -11.80 21.67 -4.13
C ALA A 103 -10.86 21.32 -5.29
N THR A 104 -10.74 22.24 -6.24
CA THR A 104 -9.77 22.15 -7.32
C THR A 104 -8.46 22.79 -6.86
N VAL A 105 -7.33 22.13 -7.13
CA VAL A 105 -5.99 22.59 -6.78
C VAL A 105 -5.04 22.47 -7.97
N GLU A 106 -4.04 23.34 -8.01
CA GLU A 106 -2.93 23.30 -8.99
C GLU A 106 -1.73 22.60 -8.35
N VAL A 107 -1.21 21.56 -9.00
CA VAL A 107 -0.01 20.83 -8.57
C VAL A 107 0.84 20.56 -9.82
N TRP A 108 2.10 20.97 -9.79
CA TRP A 108 3.05 20.78 -10.90
C TRP A 108 2.50 21.24 -12.27
N GLY A 109 1.76 22.35 -12.28
CA GLY A 109 1.15 22.92 -13.49
C GLY A 109 -0.02 22.12 -14.08
N SER A 110 -0.60 21.20 -13.30
CA SER A 110 -1.82 20.47 -13.65
C SER A 110 -2.90 20.67 -12.60
N THR A 111 -4.15 20.70 -13.06
CA THR A 111 -5.33 20.92 -12.22
C THR A 111 -5.89 19.58 -11.74
N TYR A 112 -6.13 19.43 -10.44
CA TYR A 112 -6.64 18.21 -9.82
C TYR A 112 -7.83 18.48 -8.89
N SER A 113 -8.69 17.48 -8.74
CA SER A 113 -9.64 17.35 -7.65
C SER A 113 -8.89 16.88 -6.39
N LEU A 114 -8.75 17.76 -5.39
CA LEU A 114 -7.85 17.59 -4.23
C LEU A 114 -7.88 16.18 -3.63
N TRP A 115 -9.07 15.67 -3.32
CA TRP A 115 -9.18 14.36 -2.68
C TRP A 115 -9.53 13.24 -3.64
N THR A 116 -10.31 13.48 -4.69
CA THR A 116 -10.66 12.43 -5.64
C THR A 116 -9.43 11.88 -6.37
N ASP A 117 -8.56 12.79 -6.81
CA ASP A 117 -7.37 12.45 -7.61
C ASP A 117 -6.15 12.17 -6.73
N MET A 118 -6.15 12.66 -5.48
CA MET A 118 -5.03 12.55 -4.52
C MET A 118 -3.66 12.88 -5.16
N PRO A 119 -3.49 14.12 -5.64
CA PRO A 119 -2.25 14.52 -6.30
C PRO A 119 -1.05 14.31 -5.36
N LEU A 120 0.10 14.03 -5.96
CA LEU A 120 1.38 13.69 -5.31
C LEU A 120 1.41 12.33 -4.57
N PHE A 121 0.29 11.69 -4.26
CA PHE A 121 0.33 10.46 -3.45
C PHE A 121 1.09 9.33 -4.15
N GLY A 122 0.90 9.17 -5.47
CA GLY A 122 1.65 8.20 -6.26
C GLY A 122 3.16 8.50 -6.32
N ALA A 123 3.55 9.77 -6.33
CA ALA A 123 4.97 10.18 -6.34
C ALA A 123 5.64 9.85 -4.99
N VAL A 124 5.01 10.25 -3.88
CA VAL A 124 5.51 9.94 -2.53
C VAL A 124 5.56 8.43 -2.28
N MET A 125 4.54 7.69 -2.72
CA MET A 125 4.55 6.22 -2.64
C MET A 125 5.69 5.61 -3.44
N ARG A 126 6.00 6.15 -4.64
CA ARG A 126 7.10 5.67 -5.47
C ARG A 126 8.45 5.90 -4.82
N GLU A 127 8.68 7.03 -4.18
CA GLU A 127 9.90 7.28 -3.40
C GLU A 127 10.03 6.29 -2.26
N ALA A 128 8.98 6.15 -1.44
CA ALA A 128 8.97 5.19 -0.34
C ALA A 128 9.16 3.73 -0.78
N TRP A 129 8.78 3.39 -2.03
CA TRP A 129 8.98 2.07 -2.61
C TRP A 129 10.43 1.82 -3.06
N ASN A 130 11.15 2.88 -3.42
CA ASN A 130 12.55 2.81 -3.86
C ASN A 130 13.52 2.93 -2.67
N ASP A 131 13.07 3.45 -1.54
CA ASP A 131 13.89 3.65 -0.34
C ASP A 131 14.22 2.34 0.38
N ALA A 132 15.47 2.26 0.87
CA ALA A 132 15.91 1.15 1.68
C ALA A 132 15.15 1.14 3.02
N THR A 133 14.50 0.02 3.33
CA THR A 133 13.71 -0.13 4.55
C THR A 133 13.97 -1.49 5.20
N THR A 134 13.64 -1.63 6.48
CA THR A 134 13.76 -2.94 7.16
C THR A 134 12.74 -3.93 6.58
N ILE A 135 12.99 -5.23 6.70
CA ILE A 135 12.04 -6.27 6.24
C ILE A 135 10.65 -6.09 6.87
N ALA A 136 10.57 -5.69 8.14
CA ALA A 136 9.30 -5.45 8.81
C ALA A 136 8.53 -4.28 8.17
N GLN A 137 9.21 -3.16 7.94
CA GLN A 137 8.61 -1.99 7.28
C GLN A 137 8.21 -2.28 5.83
N TRP A 138 9.00 -3.08 5.10
CA TRP A 138 8.66 -3.52 3.74
C TRP A 138 7.36 -4.32 3.70
N LYS A 139 7.20 -5.26 4.64
CA LYS A 139 5.96 -6.05 4.78
C LYS A 139 4.76 -5.14 5.04
N SER A 140 4.89 -4.20 5.99
CA SER A 140 3.81 -3.28 6.34
C SER A 140 3.45 -2.32 5.19
N LEU A 141 4.44 -1.81 4.46
CA LEU A 141 4.22 -0.97 3.27
C LEU A 141 3.43 -1.72 2.19
N ASN A 142 3.80 -2.97 1.90
CA ASN A 142 3.07 -3.82 0.95
C ASN A 142 1.64 -4.09 1.40
N SER A 143 1.42 -4.39 2.68
CA SER A 143 0.06 -4.60 3.22
C SER A 143 -0.80 -3.35 3.11
N PHE A 144 -0.25 -2.17 3.42
CA PHE A 144 -0.94 -0.90 3.26
C PHE A 144 -1.32 -0.62 1.79
N ALA A 145 -0.37 -0.78 0.87
CA ALA A 145 -0.61 -0.62 -0.57
C ALA A 145 -1.68 -1.59 -1.09
N ALA A 146 -1.61 -2.86 -0.68
CA ALA A 146 -2.58 -3.89 -1.02
C ALA A 146 -3.99 -3.55 -0.52
N ARG A 147 -4.11 -3.06 0.71
CA ARG A 147 -5.40 -2.65 1.27
C ARG A 147 -5.97 -1.43 0.56
N LEU A 148 -5.16 -0.44 0.21
CA LEU A 148 -5.59 0.72 -0.58
C LEU A 148 -6.08 0.32 -1.98
N LEU A 149 -5.39 -0.60 -2.65
CA LEU A 149 -5.82 -1.15 -3.94
C LEU A 149 -7.14 -1.91 -3.81
N GLY A 150 -7.21 -2.88 -2.90
CA GLY A 150 -8.41 -3.67 -2.67
C GLY A 150 -9.64 -2.83 -2.26
N SER A 151 -9.37 -1.71 -1.60
CA SER A 151 -10.35 -0.71 -1.19
C SER A 151 -10.73 0.30 -2.27
N SER A 152 -10.20 0.16 -3.49
CA SER A 152 -10.39 1.10 -4.60
C SER A 152 -10.00 2.56 -4.28
N VAL A 153 -9.08 2.75 -3.32
CA VAL A 153 -8.57 4.08 -2.98
C VAL A 153 -7.60 4.54 -4.06
N GLN A 154 -6.64 3.68 -4.39
CA GLN A 154 -5.62 3.96 -5.39
C GLN A 154 -5.46 2.79 -6.35
N SER A 155 -5.30 3.09 -7.64
CA SER A 155 -5.04 2.08 -8.67
C SER A 155 -3.55 1.81 -8.75
N TRP A 156 -3.05 1.05 -7.79
CA TRP A 156 -1.63 0.69 -7.60
C TRP A 156 -1.30 -0.73 -8.07
N THR A 157 -1.93 -1.14 -9.17
CA THR A 157 -1.75 -2.47 -9.76
C THR A 157 -0.31 -2.72 -10.20
N ASN A 158 0.41 -1.68 -10.61
CA ASN A 158 1.84 -1.76 -10.94
C ASN A 158 2.70 -2.21 -9.74
N PHE A 159 2.46 -1.68 -8.54
CA PHE A 159 3.19 -2.08 -7.33
C PHE A 159 2.92 -3.54 -6.98
N ALA A 160 1.67 -3.97 -7.07
CA ALA A 160 1.29 -5.37 -6.91
C ALA A 160 2.04 -6.28 -7.89
N LEU A 161 2.07 -5.89 -9.17
CA LEU A 161 2.71 -6.68 -10.23
C LEU A 161 4.23 -6.75 -10.03
N TRP A 162 4.86 -5.65 -9.61
CA TRP A 162 6.29 -5.64 -9.31
C TRP A 162 6.62 -6.57 -8.14
N GLU A 163 5.83 -6.53 -7.06
CA GLU A 163 6.07 -7.40 -5.91
C GLU A 163 5.82 -8.87 -6.23
N LEU A 164 4.70 -9.18 -6.90
CA LEU A 164 4.37 -10.54 -7.34
C LEU A 164 5.44 -11.09 -8.28
N ARG A 165 5.97 -10.27 -9.19
CA ARG A 165 7.09 -10.66 -10.06
C ARG A 165 8.33 -11.00 -9.25
N GLN A 166 8.76 -10.11 -8.35
CA GLN A 166 9.97 -10.35 -7.55
C GLN A 166 9.83 -11.59 -6.66
N GLY A 167 8.66 -11.78 -6.06
CA GLY A 167 8.44 -12.86 -5.11
C GLY A 167 8.15 -14.23 -5.72
N LEU A 168 7.52 -14.27 -6.90
CA LEU A 168 6.99 -15.51 -7.47
C LEU A 168 7.61 -15.86 -8.82
N GLU A 169 8.05 -14.87 -9.60
CA GLU A 169 8.56 -15.06 -10.96
C GLU A 169 10.08 -14.93 -11.08
N GLU A 170 10.78 -14.65 -9.99
CA GLU A 170 12.24 -14.62 -9.94
C GLU A 170 12.80 -15.65 -8.94
N PRO A 171 14.03 -16.17 -9.16
CA PRO A 171 14.71 -17.01 -8.19
C PRO A 171 15.00 -16.25 -6.89
N LEU A 172 14.65 -16.84 -5.75
CA LEU A 172 14.93 -16.27 -4.43
C LEU A 172 16.15 -16.94 -3.79
N SER A 173 17.11 -16.13 -3.34
CA SER A 173 18.46 -16.57 -2.96
C SER A 173 18.59 -17.07 -1.53
N SER A 174 17.61 -16.85 -0.66
CA SER A 174 17.66 -17.24 0.76
C SER A 174 16.28 -17.59 1.32
N GLN A 175 16.24 -18.34 2.43
CA GLN A 175 14.98 -18.64 3.12
C GLN A 175 14.30 -17.38 3.66
N GLN A 176 15.07 -16.40 4.15
CA GLN A 176 14.53 -15.11 4.60
C GLN A 176 13.86 -14.35 3.44
N ALA A 177 14.46 -14.39 2.24
CA ALA A 177 13.86 -13.79 1.05
C ALA A 177 12.58 -14.53 0.66
N LYS A 178 12.60 -15.87 0.63
CA LYS A 178 11.41 -16.71 0.37
C LYS A 178 10.26 -16.37 1.32
N ASP A 179 10.50 -16.39 2.62
CA ASP A 179 9.46 -16.08 3.63
C ASP A 179 8.96 -14.64 3.51
N THR A 180 9.85 -13.67 3.27
CA THR A 180 9.48 -12.26 3.13
C THR A 180 8.57 -12.04 1.93
N TYR A 181 8.96 -12.52 0.75
CA TYR A 181 8.15 -12.38 -0.45
C TYR A 181 6.87 -13.21 -0.41
N LEU A 182 6.90 -14.39 0.19
CA LEU A 182 5.68 -15.16 0.38
C LEU A 182 4.68 -14.39 1.25
N ILE A 183 5.14 -13.69 2.28
CA ILE A 183 4.29 -12.81 3.11
C ILE A 183 3.73 -11.65 2.29
N THR A 184 4.57 -10.86 1.61
CA THR A 184 4.10 -9.67 0.89
C THR A 184 3.19 -10.00 -0.28
N THR A 185 3.51 -11.03 -1.06
CA THR A 185 2.65 -11.52 -2.14
C THR A 185 1.30 -12.03 -1.60
N SER A 186 1.31 -12.69 -0.44
CA SER A 186 0.08 -13.13 0.23
C SER A 186 -0.77 -11.95 0.72
N GLU A 187 -0.16 -10.85 1.16
CA GLU A 187 -0.90 -9.63 1.52
C GLU A 187 -1.61 -9.03 0.30
N TRP A 188 -0.93 -8.95 -0.85
CA TRP A 188 -1.52 -8.48 -2.10
C TRP A 188 -2.72 -9.34 -2.54
N ILE A 189 -2.57 -10.67 -2.52
CA ILE A 189 -3.66 -11.58 -2.86
C ILE A 189 -4.80 -11.49 -1.83
N THR A 190 -4.49 -11.43 -0.55
CA THR A 190 -5.51 -11.38 0.51
C THR A 190 -6.35 -10.11 0.44
N HIS A 191 -5.71 -8.97 0.24
CA HIS A 191 -6.37 -7.67 0.34
C HIS A 191 -6.84 -7.13 -1.00
N ALA A 192 -6.14 -7.42 -2.10
CA ALA A 192 -6.45 -6.94 -3.44
C ALA A 192 -6.72 -8.06 -4.46
N GLY A 193 -6.78 -9.32 -4.04
CA GLY A 193 -6.87 -10.48 -4.96
C GLY A 193 -8.01 -10.38 -5.96
N LYS A 194 -9.18 -9.86 -5.55
CA LYS A 194 -10.30 -9.63 -6.48
C LYS A 194 -9.91 -8.67 -7.61
N VAL A 195 -9.30 -7.53 -7.28
CA VAL A 195 -8.87 -6.54 -8.27
C VAL A 195 -7.86 -7.16 -9.23
N LEU A 196 -6.85 -7.87 -8.69
CA LEU A 196 -5.79 -8.49 -9.49
C LEU A 196 -6.32 -9.61 -10.40
N TYR A 197 -7.28 -10.40 -9.90
CA TYR A 197 -7.96 -11.44 -10.68
C TYR A 197 -8.76 -10.84 -11.84
N ASP A 198 -9.53 -9.77 -11.57
CA ASP A 198 -10.30 -9.07 -12.59
C ASP A 198 -9.38 -8.45 -13.66
N GLU A 199 -8.24 -7.86 -13.28
CA GLU A 199 -7.24 -7.34 -14.22
C GLU A 199 -6.69 -8.44 -15.15
N GLY A 200 -6.41 -9.64 -14.62
CA GLY A 200 -5.96 -10.78 -15.41
C GLY A 200 -6.95 -11.24 -16.49
N ARG A 201 -8.23 -10.87 -16.35
CA ARG A 201 -9.31 -11.24 -17.27
C ARG A 201 -9.66 -10.13 -18.28
N LYS A 202 -9.31 -8.88 -17.99
CA LYS A 202 -9.64 -7.73 -18.86
C LYS A 202 -8.84 -7.70 -20.16
N GLY A 203 -7.64 -8.29 -20.18
CA GLY A 203 -6.81 -8.37 -21.40
C GLY A 203 -6.42 -7.00 -21.96
N ALA A 204 -5.98 -6.08 -21.10
CA ALA A 204 -5.64 -4.71 -21.49
C ALA A 204 -4.45 -4.66 -22.48
N GLN A 205 -4.56 -3.78 -23.48
CA GLN A 205 -3.43 -3.42 -24.33
C GLN A 205 -2.53 -2.44 -23.57
N LEU A 206 -1.23 -2.73 -23.53
CA LEU A 206 -0.23 -1.89 -22.87
C LEU A 206 0.49 -1.03 -23.91
N ASP A 207 0.88 0.18 -23.52
CA ASP A 207 1.82 0.97 -24.31
C ASP A 207 3.27 0.45 -24.15
N GLU A 208 4.20 1.00 -24.93
CA GLU A 208 5.59 0.52 -24.93
C GLU A 208 6.30 0.67 -23.57
N ASP A 209 6.01 1.74 -22.83
CA ASP A 209 6.61 1.99 -21.52
C ASP A 209 6.07 1.00 -20.48
N ASP A 210 4.76 0.74 -20.51
CA ASP A 210 4.09 -0.25 -19.67
C ASP A 210 4.52 -1.68 -20.00
N VAL A 211 4.71 -2.02 -21.28
CA VAL A 211 5.23 -3.34 -21.69
C VAL A 211 6.56 -3.62 -21.00
N ARG A 212 7.47 -2.64 -20.95
CA ARG A 212 8.76 -2.81 -20.28
C ARG A 212 8.60 -2.86 -18.76
N ALA A 213 7.82 -1.96 -18.17
CA ALA A 213 7.66 -1.84 -16.72
C ALA A 213 6.95 -3.07 -16.11
N LEU A 214 6.01 -3.66 -16.84
CA LEU A 214 5.10 -4.71 -16.39
C LEU A 214 5.45 -6.10 -16.92
N ARG A 215 6.65 -6.27 -17.50
CA ARG A 215 7.17 -7.56 -17.97
C ARG A 215 7.11 -8.66 -16.92
N THR A 216 7.09 -9.91 -17.38
CA THR A 216 7.20 -11.09 -16.51
C THR A 216 8.63 -11.28 -15.98
N GLY A 217 8.77 -12.10 -14.94
CA GLY A 217 10.06 -12.51 -14.38
C GLY A 217 10.67 -13.72 -15.08
N SER A 218 11.92 -14.01 -14.77
CA SER A 218 12.72 -15.03 -15.47
C SER A 218 12.19 -16.48 -15.37
N LEU A 219 11.35 -16.78 -14.38
CA LEU A 219 10.69 -18.08 -14.20
C LEU A 219 9.43 -18.25 -15.05
N LEU A 220 8.82 -17.16 -15.53
CA LEU A 220 7.63 -17.18 -16.38
C LEU A 220 7.98 -16.71 -17.80
N LYS A 221 8.54 -17.65 -18.58
CA LYS A 221 9.07 -17.38 -19.92
C LYS A 221 7.98 -17.46 -21.00
N GLY A 222 8.09 -16.59 -22.00
CA GLY A 222 7.24 -16.61 -23.20
C GLY A 222 5.85 -15.98 -23.03
N GLU A 223 5.54 -15.47 -21.84
CA GLU A 223 4.29 -14.77 -21.56
C GLU A 223 4.39 -13.27 -21.84
N ALA A 224 3.25 -12.67 -22.21
CA ALA A 224 3.16 -11.23 -22.45
C ALA A 224 3.25 -10.43 -21.14
N SER A 225 3.67 -9.17 -21.25
CA SER A 225 3.69 -8.21 -20.13
C SER A 225 2.29 -7.93 -19.59
N GLY A 226 2.22 -7.51 -18.32
CA GLY A 226 0.97 -7.15 -17.65
C GLY A 226 0.29 -8.31 -16.93
N PHE A 227 -1.01 -8.14 -16.70
CA PHE A 227 -1.86 -9.13 -16.05
C PHE A 227 -2.40 -10.13 -17.07
N SER A 228 -2.44 -11.41 -16.69
CA SER A 228 -3.06 -12.46 -17.50
C SER A 228 -3.53 -13.62 -16.62
N GLU A 229 -4.50 -14.39 -17.10
CA GLU A 229 -4.93 -15.62 -16.42
C GLU A 229 -3.79 -16.64 -16.27
N VAL A 230 -2.86 -16.69 -17.23
CA VAL A 230 -1.69 -17.58 -17.17
C VAL A 230 -0.79 -17.17 -16.00
N ARG A 231 -0.53 -15.86 -15.88
CA ARG A 231 0.28 -15.29 -14.80
C ARG A 231 -0.36 -15.50 -13.43
N TRP A 232 -1.68 -15.33 -13.33
CA TRP A 232 -2.44 -15.63 -12.12
C TRP A 232 -2.32 -17.10 -11.67
N LYS A 233 -2.51 -18.05 -12.60
CA LYS A 233 -2.35 -19.49 -12.32
C LYS A 233 -0.92 -19.82 -11.90
N PHE A 234 0.06 -19.16 -12.52
CA PHE A 234 1.46 -19.30 -12.14
C PHE A 234 1.72 -18.83 -10.71
N TRP A 235 1.20 -17.66 -10.32
CA TRP A 235 1.33 -17.13 -8.96
C TRP A 235 0.74 -18.09 -7.92
N LYS A 236 -0.47 -18.61 -8.15
CA LYS A 236 -1.09 -19.62 -7.28
C LYS A 236 -0.15 -20.80 -7.04
N LYS A 237 0.36 -21.40 -8.11
CA LYS A 237 1.30 -22.54 -8.04
C LYS A 237 2.57 -22.18 -7.24
N LYS A 238 3.12 -20.99 -7.46
CA LYS A 238 4.34 -20.54 -6.76
C LYS A 238 4.10 -20.32 -5.27
N ILE A 239 2.94 -19.79 -4.88
CA ILE A 239 2.55 -19.66 -3.47
C ILE A 239 2.43 -21.04 -2.82
N GLU A 240 1.79 -22.01 -3.49
CA GLU A 240 1.70 -23.41 -3.01
C GLU A 240 3.09 -24.02 -2.79
N GLU A 241 3.99 -23.93 -3.78
CA GLU A 241 5.36 -24.45 -3.70
C GLU A 241 6.17 -23.81 -2.56
N LEU A 242 6.14 -22.47 -2.46
CA LEU A 242 6.91 -21.75 -1.43
C LEU A 242 6.36 -22.02 -0.03
N SER A 243 5.05 -22.21 0.12
CA SER A 243 4.41 -22.46 1.42
C SER A 243 4.82 -23.78 2.08
N ALA A 244 5.26 -24.77 1.30
CA ALA A 244 5.63 -26.09 1.79
C ALA A 244 6.88 -26.06 2.69
N GLU A 245 7.81 -25.14 2.42
CA GLU A 245 9.08 -24.97 3.13
C GLU A 245 9.13 -23.68 3.95
N ALA A 246 8.01 -22.96 4.07
CA ALA A 246 7.96 -21.63 4.67
C ALA A 246 7.97 -21.66 6.20
N GLY A 247 8.50 -20.59 6.80
CA GLY A 247 8.30 -20.31 8.22
C GLY A 247 6.82 -20.18 8.58
N ALA A 248 6.48 -20.38 9.86
CA ALA A 248 5.10 -20.47 10.33
C ALA A 248 4.20 -19.26 9.97
N GLU A 249 4.74 -18.03 10.09
CA GLU A 249 4.01 -16.82 9.71
C GLU A 249 3.73 -16.78 8.19
N ALA A 250 4.76 -17.03 7.38
CA ALA A 250 4.66 -17.00 5.93
C ALA A 250 3.69 -18.08 5.41
N LYS A 251 3.74 -19.27 5.99
CA LYS A 251 2.80 -20.35 5.68
C LYS A 251 1.36 -19.96 5.98
N LYS A 252 1.09 -19.42 7.18
CA LYS A 252 -0.28 -18.99 7.58
C LYS A 252 -0.86 -17.95 6.62
N ARG A 253 -0.03 -16.98 6.16
CA ARG A 253 -0.49 -15.97 5.20
C ARG A 253 -0.71 -16.56 3.81
N ALA A 254 0.17 -17.45 3.36
CA ALA A 254 0.01 -18.17 2.09
C ALA A 254 -1.29 -18.99 2.06
N GLU A 255 -1.63 -19.68 3.15
CA GLU A 255 -2.89 -20.43 3.27
C GLU A 255 -4.11 -19.52 3.08
N LYS A 256 -4.14 -18.36 3.75
CA LYS A 256 -5.20 -17.36 3.58
C LYS A 256 -5.28 -16.82 2.15
N ALA A 257 -4.13 -16.53 1.53
CA ALA A 257 -4.08 -16.08 0.15
C ALA A 257 -4.62 -17.15 -0.82
N LEU A 258 -4.29 -18.42 -0.60
CA LEU A 258 -4.79 -19.53 -1.41
C LEU A 258 -6.29 -19.76 -1.24
N GLU A 259 -6.85 -19.51 -0.06
CA GLU A 259 -8.31 -19.51 0.15
C GLU A 259 -8.99 -18.42 -0.69
N VAL A 260 -8.43 -17.21 -0.73
CA VAL A 260 -8.92 -16.12 -1.59
C VAL A 260 -8.82 -16.48 -3.07
N ILE A 261 -7.71 -17.08 -3.51
CA ILE A 261 -7.57 -17.51 -4.91
C ILE A 261 -8.65 -18.55 -5.26
N LYS A 262 -8.84 -19.55 -4.40
CA LYS A 262 -9.85 -20.60 -4.62
C LYS A 262 -11.28 -20.03 -4.67
N SER A 263 -11.59 -19.04 -3.85
CA SER A 263 -12.93 -18.43 -3.85
C SER A 263 -13.20 -17.56 -5.08
N LEU A 264 -12.15 -16.95 -5.67
CA LEU A 264 -12.26 -16.16 -6.90
C LEU A 264 -12.34 -17.02 -8.17
N GLU A 265 -11.79 -18.24 -8.13
CA GLU A 265 -11.79 -19.19 -9.25
C GLU A 265 -13.02 -20.12 -9.29
N ALA A 266 -13.83 -20.14 -8.22
CA ALA A 266 -15.01 -20.97 -8.09
C ALA A 266 -16.22 -20.41 -8.84
#